data_AF-A0A920VTY7-F1
#
_entry.id   AF-A0A920VTY7-F1
#
_cell.length_a   1.000
_cell.length_b   1.000
_cell.length_c   1.000
_cell.angle_alpha   90.00
_cell.angle_beta   90.00
_cell.angle_gamma   90.00
#
_symmetry.space_group_name_H-M   'P 1'
#
loop_
_entity.id
_entity.type
_entity.pdbx_description
1 polymer ?
#
loop_
_entity_poly.entity_id
_entity_poly.type
_entity_poly.pdbx_seq_one_letter_code
_entity_poly.pdbx_strand_id
1 'polypeptide(L)' 'MLKCFHNVIDRAIQAHGAKGLTDDTPLSLMYRHAREARIYDGPDEVHVQSVAKRILRNYENNGAGWDFGERDASLEEK' A
#
# COMPACT_ATOMS: atom_id res chain seq x y z
N MET A 1 1.65 2.80 2.55
CA MET A 1 2.50 1.57 2.43
C MET A 1 2.13 0.51 3.48
N LEU A 2 1.88 0.93 4.72
CA LEU A 2 1.46 0.05 5.83
C LEU A 2 0.11 -0.65 5.67
N LYS A 3 -0.81 -0.10 4.86
CA LYS A 3 -2.11 -0.74 4.54
C LYS A 3 -1.93 -2.12 3.90
N CYS A 4 -0.96 -2.29 2.99
CA CYS A 4 -0.73 -3.58 2.34
C CYS A 4 -0.26 -4.63 3.35
N PHE A 5 0.71 -4.28 4.20
CA PHE A 5 1.24 -5.17 5.23
C PHE A 5 0.16 -5.69 6.17
N HIS A 6 -0.70 -4.80 6.68
CA HIS A 6 -1.80 -5.20 7.55
C HIS A 6 -2.81 -6.10 6.84
N ASN A 7 -3.19 -5.79 5.60
CA ASN A 7 -4.16 -6.58 4.83
C ASN A 7 -3.65 -8.00 4.51
N VAL A 8 -2.34 -8.16 4.27
CA VAL A 8 -1.73 -9.47 4.04
C VAL A 8 -1.77 -10.31 5.32
N ILE A 9 -1.43 -9.73 6.47
CA ILE A 9 -1.47 -10.43 7.76
C ILE A 9 -2.90 -10.81 8.13
N ASP A 10 -3.85 -9.92 7.93
CA ASP A 10 -5.27 -10.16 8.21
C ASP A 10 -5.81 -11.35 7.40
N ARG A 11 -5.49 -11.40 6.10
CA ARG A 11 -5.85 -12.54 5.24
C ARG A 11 -5.14 -13.84 5.66
N ALA A 12 -3.89 -13.76 6.10
CA ALA A 12 -3.15 -14.92 6.59
C ALA A 12 -3.77 -15.48 7.88
N ILE A 13 -4.20 -14.61 8.81
CA ILE A 13 -4.93 -14.99 10.01
C ILE A 13 -6.27 -15.64 9.66
N GLN A 14 -7.02 -15.03 8.74
CA GLN A 14 -8.30 -15.57 8.29
C GLN A 14 -8.15 -16.98 7.69
N ALA A 15 -7.08 -17.25 6.94
CA ALA A 15 -6.77 -18.57 6.39
C ALA A 15 -6.38 -19.60 7.47
N HIS A 16 -5.75 -19.16 8.56
CA HIS A 16 -5.34 -20.03 9.68
C HIS A 16 -6.45 -20.24 10.74
N GLY A 17 -7.55 -19.48 10.66
CA GLY A 17 -8.65 -19.55 11.62
C GLY A 17 -8.20 -19.23 13.05
N ALA A 18 -8.79 -19.89 14.05
CA ALA A 18 -8.49 -19.64 15.47
C ALA A 18 -6.99 -19.80 15.82
N LYS A 19 -6.25 -20.65 15.08
CA LYS A 19 -4.80 -20.84 15.26
C LYS A 19 -3.98 -19.63 14.83
N GLY A 20 -4.50 -18.78 13.95
CA GLY A 20 -3.84 -17.54 13.55
C GLY A 20 -3.85 -16.45 14.63
N LEU A 21 -4.68 -16.62 15.66
CA LEU A 21 -4.78 -15.72 16.80
C LEU A 21 -3.96 -16.20 18.02
N THR A 22 -3.47 -17.44 17.99
CA THR A 22 -2.62 -17.99 19.05
C THR A 22 -1.14 -17.73 18.78
N ASP A 23 -0.33 -17.77 19.85
CA ASP A 23 1.13 -17.61 19.76
C ASP A 23 1.83 -18.85 19.16
N ASP A 24 1.06 -19.86 18.75
CA ASP A 24 1.54 -21.02 17.99
C ASP A 24 1.98 -20.63 16.57
N THR A 25 1.59 -19.44 16.10
CA THR A 25 2.01 -18.88 14.82
C THR A 25 2.57 -17.48 15.01
N PRO A 26 3.54 -17.04 14.18
CA PRO A 26 4.08 -15.68 14.28
C PRO A 26 3.04 -14.60 13.88
N LEU A 27 1.87 -14.99 13.38
CA LEU A 27 0.84 -14.09 12.87
C LEU A 27 0.26 -13.16 13.95
N SER A 28 0.11 -13.65 15.19
CA SER A 28 -0.39 -12.85 16.32
C SER A 28 0.53 -11.65 16.62
N LEU A 29 1.85 -11.89 16.62
CA LEU A 29 2.87 -10.89 16.87
C LEU A 29 2.97 -9.89 15.71
N MET A 30 2.95 -10.40 14.47
CA MET A 30 2.98 -9.55 13.27
C MET A 30 1.76 -8.63 13.19
N TYR A 31 0.58 -9.10 13.59
CA TYR A 31 -0.64 -8.29 13.63
C TYR A 31 -0.54 -7.14 14.64
N ARG A 32 0.05 -7.40 15.83
CA ARG A 32 0.33 -6.37 16.84
C ARG A 32 1.32 -5.32 16.32
N HIS A 33 2.43 -5.74 15.73
CA HIS A 33 3.41 -4.82 15.14
C HIS A 33 2.80 -4.01 13.98
N ALA A 34 1.93 -4.60 13.16
CA ALA A 34 1.23 -3.89 12.09
C ALA A 34 0.30 -2.79 12.64
N ARG A 35 -0.26 -2.97 13.84
CA ARG A 35 -1.07 -1.96 14.54
C ARG A 35 -0.21 -0.84 15.09
N GLU A 36 0.92 -1.18 15.72
CA GLU A 36 1.90 -0.22 16.24
C GLU A 36 2.49 0.65 15.14
N ALA A 37 2.86 0.03 14.01
CA ALA A 37 3.44 0.74 12.87
C ALA A 37 2.49 1.82 12.29
N ARG A 38 1.17 1.65 12.41
CA ARG A 38 0.19 2.69 12.03
C ARG A 38 0.08 3.86 13.01
N ILE A 39 0.61 3.71 14.22
CA ILE A 39 0.71 4.79 15.20
C ILE A 39 2.02 5.55 14.99
N TYR A 40 3.10 4.82 14.69
CA TYR A 40 4.43 5.40 14.46
C TYR A 40 4.55 6.17 13.14
N ASP A 41 4.02 5.61 12.07
CA ASP A 41 4.03 6.24 10.75
C ASP A 41 2.80 7.13 10.65
N GLY A 42 3.02 8.43 10.43
CA GLY A 42 1.97 9.45 10.44
C GLY A 42 0.83 9.17 9.44
N PRO A 43 -0.26 9.95 9.51
CA PRO A 43 -1.48 9.72 8.75
C PRO A 43 -1.19 9.45 7.28
N ASP A 44 -1.77 8.39 6.72
CA ASP A 44 -1.59 7.95 5.33
C ASP A 44 -1.90 9.09 4.33
N GLU A 45 -2.71 10.07 4.75
CA GLU A 45 -3.02 11.31 4.06
C GLU A 45 -1.79 12.17 3.79
N VAL A 46 -0.82 12.22 4.71
CA VAL A 46 0.45 12.94 4.51
C VAL A 46 1.27 12.28 3.41
N HIS A 47 1.26 10.95 3.35
CA HIS A 47 1.92 10.21 2.27
C HIS A 47 1.25 10.47 0.93
N VAL A 48 -0.08 10.45 0.88
CA VAL A 48 -0.83 10.80 -0.34
C VAL A 48 -0.54 12.25 -0.76
N GLN A 49 -0.55 13.20 0.18
CA GLN A 49 -0.24 14.61 -0.10
C GLN A 49 1.20 14.82 -0.60
N SER A 50 2.17 14.11 -0.02
CA SER A 50 3.58 14.18 -0.45
C SER A 50 3.74 13.67 -1.88
N VAL A 51 3.12 12.54 -2.21
CA VAL A 51 3.10 11.99 -3.57
C VAL A 51 2.39 12.94 -4.54
N ALA A 52 1.22 13.46 -4.17
CA ALA A 52 0.46 14.39 -5.00
C ALA A 52 1.26 15.66 -5.33
N LYS A 53 1.93 16.26 -4.34
CA LYS A 53 2.83 17.42 -4.56
C LYS A 53 3.95 17.08 -5.54
N ARG A 54 4.54 15.89 -5.42
CA ARG A 54 5.62 15.44 -6.31
C ARG A 54 5.14 15.25 -7.74
N ILE A 55 3.92 14.72 -7.92
CA ILE A 55 3.27 14.57 -9.23
C ILE A 55 2.99 15.94 -9.84
N LEU A 56 2.32 16.85 -9.12
CA LEU A 56 1.97 18.18 -9.61
C LEU A 56 3.20 18.99 -10.04
N ARG A 57 4.28 18.94 -9.25
CA ARG A 57 5.54 19.60 -9.61
C ARG A 57 6.19 19.04 -10.88
N ASN A 58 5.94 17.79 -11.22
CA ASN A 58 6.44 17.19 -12.46
C ASN A 58 5.66 17.70 -13.68
N TYR A 59 4.34 17.87 -13.53
CA TYR A 59 3.47 18.48 -14.55
C TYR A 59 3.79 19.97 -14.79
N GLU A 60 4.09 20.75 -13.73
CA GLU A 60 4.46 22.16 -13.87
C GLU A 60 5.78 22.38 -14.64
N ASN A 61 6.74 21.44 -14.55
CA ASN A 61 8.07 21.58 -15.15
C ASN A 61 8.15 21.04 -16.60
N ASN A 62 7.03 20.94 -17.33
CA ASN A 62 6.98 20.39 -18.70
C ASN A 62 7.48 18.92 -18.81
N GLY A 63 7.43 18.16 -17.71
CA GLY A 63 7.88 16.77 -17.66
C GLY A 63 7.04 15.84 -18.55
N ALA A 64 7.68 14.82 -19.13
CA ALA A 64 6.99 13.78 -19.89
C ALA A 64 5.82 13.22 -19.06
N GLY A 65 4.60 13.35 -19.60
CA GLY A 65 3.39 12.94 -18.91
C GLY A 65 3.50 11.53 -18.36
N TRP A 66 3.20 11.38 -17.07
CA TRP A 66 3.28 10.11 -16.37
C TRP A 66 2.36 9.10 -17.07
N ASP A 67 2.92 7.95 -17.46
CA ASP A 67 2.15 6.91 -18.12
C ASP A 67 1.42 6.07 -17.08
N PHE A 68 0.09 6.17 -17.05
CA PHE A 68 -0.74 5.35 -16.19
C PHE A 68 -1.01 3.96 -16.79
N GLY A 69 -0.35 3.59 -17.89
CA GLY A 69 -0.52 2.31 -18.57
C GLY A 69 -1.75 2.27 -19.49
N GLU A 70 -2.37 3.41 -19.78
CA GLU A 70 -3.53 3.48 -20.68
C GLU A 70 -3.16 3.74 -22.15
N ARG A 71 -1.89 4.07 -22.46
CA ARG A 71 -1.45 4.27 -23.87
C ARG A 71 -1.23 2.98 -24.65
N ASP A 72 -1.11 1.84 -23.97
CA ASP A 72 -0.85 0.55 -24.62
C ASP A 72 -2.12 -0.10 -25.17
N ALA A 73 -3.31 0.34 -24.73
CA ALA A 73 -4.60 -0.18 -25.21
C ALA A 73 -5.00 0.36 -26.60
N SER A 74 -4.30 1.37 -27.13
CA SER A 74 -4.62 2.00 -28.42
C SER A 74 -3.75 1.52 -29.58
N LEU A 75 -2.88 0.53 -29.37
CA LEU A 75 -1.90 0.07 -30.37
C LEU A 75 -2.22 -1.28 -31.03
N GLU A 76 -3.42 -1.83 -30.81
CA GLU A 76 -3.92 -3.05 -31.48
C GLU A 76 -4.81 -2.76 -32.73
N GLU A 77 -4.65 -1.60 -33.37
CA GLU A 77 -5.19 -1.39 -34.73
C GLU A 77 -4.03 -1.24 -35.73
N LYS A 78 -3.39 -2.37 -36.08
CA LYS A 78 -2.79 -2.62 -37.40
C LYS A 78 -2.78 -4.11 -37.74
#